data_AF-A0A1G5C8F2-F1
#
_entry.id   AF-A0A1G5C8F2-F1
#
_cell.length_a   1.000
_cell.length_b   1.000
_cell.length_c   1.000
_cell.angle_alpha   90.00
_cell.angle_beta   90.00
_cell.angle_gamma   90.00
#
_symmetry.space_group_name_H-M   'P 1'
#
loop_
_entity.id
_entity.type
_entity.pdbx_description
1 polymer ?
#
loop_
_entity_poly.entity_id
_entity_poly.type
_entity_poly.pdbx_seq_one_letter_code
_entity_poly.pdbx_strand_id
1 'polypeptide(L)'
;MESEYLKQTNIIATYAGYYRDEIALKASSSGGVVSAISEIILRKGGIVYGATYSEDFYSAHYLRVEECSALTKLKGSKYVYVKKQVYLDGEWKSVYEAVCEDVAIGRTVLFIGLSCDVAAVKRICQNKNIENDGLYTIELLCDGVTNENVHEEYIRKIEDIHKSKVVDFTVRNKRDGWTPLYICAKLQDGSEHIIPFYNSAYGYAFNFYKKKACYRCVLKGKNRYADMTVGDFWGCEPEMKEYNEDGVSIIYVQTDRGKHLLEKVIDVNFMLMETDAEYALRHSPRYFNSHPENKKWNEFDRDIRKIGLWDAVRKQSKVYMPACMRCMEDKQVVLWGAGYCFHKLAPYVMERIKVKYVVDSNPEKWDKITEYGIMCKAPETVVENDVFVLIMVENTAVVCQIINKLIDMGKTSFDYIDNWIINTL
;
A
#
# COMPACT_ATOMS: atom_id res chain seq x y z
N MET A 1 1.38 7.06 -37.09
CA MET A 1 0.73 8.23 -36.47
C MET A 1 0.88 8.09 -34.98
N GLU A 2 1.37 9.12 -34.31
CA GLU A 2 1.51 9.12 -32.86
C GLU A 2 0.12 9.02 -32.20
N SER A 3 -0.06 8.06 -31.29
CA SER A 3 -1.31 7.82 -30.58
C SER A 3 -1.81 9.09 -29.87
N GLU A 4 -3.12 9.31 -29.87
CA GLU A 4 -3.77 10.42 -29.14
C GLU A 4 -3.42 10.41 -27.64
N TYR A 5 -3.06 9.24 -27.11
CA TYR A 5 -2.59 9.06 -25.74
C TYR A 5 -1.20 9.68 -25.52
N LEU A 6 -0.26 9.43 -26.43
CA LEU A 6 1.13 9.90 -26.32
C LEU A 6 1.24 11.43 -26.45
N LYS A 7 0.38 12.04 -27.27
CA LYS A 7 0.28 13.51 -27.42
C LYS A 7 -0.06 14.25 -26.12
N GLN A 8 -0.62 13.54 -25.14
CA GLN A 8 -0.97 14.09 -23.83
C GLN A 8 0.15 13.90 -22.79
N THR A 9 1.34 13.49 -23.22
CA THR A 9 2.50 13.22 -22.37
C THR A 9 3.72 14.03 -22.81
N ASN A 10 4.78 13.98 -22.03
CA ASN A 10 6.11 14.51 -22.35
C ASN A 10 7.18 13.39 -22.33
N ILE A 11 6.77 12.17 -22.67
CA ILE A 11 7.61 10.98 -22.59
C ILE A 11 8.47 10.88 -23.87
N ILE A 12 9.77 10.69 -23.70
CA ILE A 12 10.71 10.51 -24.80
C ILE A 12 11.17 9.05 -24.97
N ALA A 13 11.04 8.23 -23.92
CA ALA A 13 11.32 6.80 -23.94
C ALA A 13 10.57 6.09 -22.80
N THR A 14 10.23 4.82 -22.99
CA THR A 14 9.56 3.99 -21.97
C THR A 14 10.27 2.66 -21.80
N TYR A 15 10.53 2.30 -20.56
CA TYR A 15 11.18 1.07 -20.17
C TYR A 15 10.38 0.35 -19.09
N ALA A 16 10.53 -0.96 -19.05
CA ALA A 16 10.14 -1.78 -17.93
C ALA A 16 11.37 -2.50 -17.35
N GLY A 17 11.31 -2.85 -16.07
CA GLY A 17 12.42 -3.55 -15.47
C GLY A 17 12.26 -3.93 -14.01
N TYR A 18 13.18 -4.77 -13.57
CA TYR A 18 13.23 -5.33 -12.22
C TYR A 18 14.66 -5.73 -11.84
N TYR A 19 14.95 -5.78 -10.54
CA TYR A 19 16.21 -6.36 -10.06
C TYR A 19 16.33 -7.83 -10.42
N ARG A 20 17.50 -8.26 -10.91
CA ARG A 20 17.78 -9.68 -11.14
C ARG A 20 18.04 -10.45 -9.83
N ASP A 21 18.45 -9.74 -8.78
CA ASP A 21 18.57 -10.31 -7.45
C ASP A 21 17.19 -10.43 -6.79
N GLU A 22 16.76 -11.66 -6.53
CA GLU A 22 15.42 -11.96 -5.99
C GLU A 22 15.19 -11.33 -4.62
N ILE A 23 16.22 -11.23 -3.78
CA ILE A 23 16.12 -10.65 -2.44
C ILE A 23 15.86 -9.13 -2.55
N ALA A 24 16.62 -8.43 -3.39
CA ALA A 24 16.44 -7.01 -3.68
C ALA A 24 15.10 -6.72 -4.35
N LEU A 25 14.66 -7.60 -5.26
CA LEU A 25 13.36 -7.53 -5.90
C LEU A 25 12.23 -7.66 -4.87
N LYS A 26 12.26 -8.71 -4.03
CA LYS A 26 11.26 -8.93 -2.98
C LYS A 26 11.22 -7.83 -1.92
N ALA A 27 12.37 -7.20 -1.63
CA ALA A 27 12.46 -6.05 -0.74
C ALA A 27 11.95 -4.73 -1.37
N SER A 28 11.67 -4.70 -2.68
CA SER A 28 11.14 -3.53 -3.39
C SER A 28 9.62 -3.56 -3.46
N SER A 29 8.94 -2.40 -3.60
CA SER A 29 7.46 -2.38 -3.78
C SER A 29 7.00 -2.87 -5.16
N SER A 30 7.91 -2.81 -6.14
CA SER A 30 7.71 -3.13 -7.55
C SER A 30 9.00 -3.78 -8.06
N GLY A 31 9.41 -3.51 -9.30
CA GLY A 31 10.71 -3.97 -9.84
C GLY A 31 11.97 -3.38 -9.16
N GLY A 32 11.88 -2.23 -8.50
CA GLY A 32 13.00 -1.67 -7.69
C GLY A 32 13.89 -0.63 -8.37
N VAL A 33 13.49 -0.11 -9.54
CA VAL A 33 14.32 0.83 -10.33
C VAL A 33 14.75 2.09 -9.55
N VAL A 34 13.90 2.60 -8.66
CA VAL A 34 14.22 3.79 -7.85
C VAL A 34 15.39 3.52 -6.90
N SER A 35 15.44 2.32 -6.31
CA SER A 35 16.58 1.90 -5.49
C SER A 35 17.83 1.73 -6.35
N ALA A 36 17.72 1.12 -7.53
CA ALA A 36 18.85 0.93 -8.44
C ALA A 36 19.47 2.28 -8.84
N ILE A 37 18.65 3.26 -9.21
CA ILE A 37 19.13 4.61 -9.55
C ILE A 37 19.74 5.30 -8.32
N SER A 38 19.14 5.14 -7.13
CA SER A 38 19.68 5.70 -5.90
C SER A 38 21.08 5.16 -5.59
N GLU A 39 21.31 3.86 -5.74
CA GLU A 39 22.62 3.25 -5.54
C GLU A 39 23.70 3.85 -6.45
N ILE A 40 23.37 4.13 -7.72
CA ILE A 40 24.31 4.73 -8.68
C ILE A 40 24.74 6.12 -8.23
N ILE A 41 23.77 6.93 -7.75
CA ILE A 41 24.04 8.29 -7.28
C ILE A 41 24.90 8.24 -6.00
N LEU A 42 24.56 7.38 -5.05
CA LEU A 42 25.28 7.24 -3.78
C LEU A 42 26.71 6.71 -3.99
N ARG A 43 26.91 5.71 -4.86
CA ARG A 43 28.24 5.17 -5.20
C ARG A 43 29.16 6.21 -5.86
N LYS A 44 28.61 7.30 -6.38
CA LYS A 44 29.36 8.44 -6.93
C LYS A 44 29.53 9.60 -5.94
N GLY A 45 29.21 9.41 -4.66
CA GLY A 45 29.29 10.45 -3.62
C GLY A 45 28.17 11.49 -3.71
N GLY A 46 27.09 11.18 -4.45
CA GLY A 46 25.90 12.02 -4.51
C GLY A 46 24.98 11.84 -3.29
N ILE A 47 23.87 12.57 -3.30
CA ILE A 47 22.89 12.60 -2.22
C ILE A 47 21.55 12.11 -2.75
N VAL A 48 20.83 11.33 -1.95
CA VAL A 48 19.46 10.91 -2.27
C VAL A 48 18.51 11.43 -1.22
N TYR A 49 17.45 12.09 -1.67
CA TYR A 49 16.30 12.46 -0.85
C TYR A 49 15.10 11.58 -1.18
N GLY A 50 14.49 10.99 -0.17
CA GLY A 50 13.28 10.17 -0.32
C GLY A 50 12.46 10.09 0.96
N ALA A 51 11.27 9.50 0.87
CA ALA A 51 10.37 9.37 2.00
C ALA A 51 10.78 8.20 2.94
N THR A 52 10.80 8.47 4.24
CA THR A 52 11.00 7.50 5.32
C THR A 52 9.86 7.57 6.32
N TYR A 53 9.66 6.50 7.09
CA TYR A 53 8.90 6.58 8.34
C TYR A 53 9.74 7.27 9.43
N SER A 54 9.06 7.86 10.43
CA SER A 54 9.69 8.21 11.72
C SER A 54 10.17 6.96 12.44
N GLU A 55 11.09 7.10 13.39
CA GLU A 55 11.66 5.97 14.14
C GLU A 55 10.60 5.16 14.88
N ASP A 56 9.51 5.82 15.31
CA ASP A 56 8.34 5.21 15.95
C ASP A 56 7.26 4.73 14.96
N PHE A 57 7.52 4.85 13.65
CA PHE A 57 6.59 4.52 12.56
C PHE A 57 5.27 5.29 12.54
N TYR A 58 4.99 6.22 13.45
CA TYR A 58 3.70 6.93 13.51
C TYR A 58 3.52 7.98 12.42
N SER A 59 4.58 8.41 11.76
CA SER A 59 4.52 9.42 10.70
C SER A 59 5.52 9.14 9.58
N ALA A 60 5.43 9.91 8.50
CA ALA A 60 6.41 9.89 7.41
C ALA A 60 6.95 11.30 7.13
N HIS A 61 8.23 11.37 6.77
CA HIS A 61 8.94 12.60 6.43
C HIS A 61 10.03 12.30 5.39
N TYR A 62 10.79 13.30 4.94
CA TYR A 62 11.90 13.08 4.02
C TYR A 62 13.21 12.83 4.77
N LEU A 63 14.03 11.92 4.23
CA LEU A 63 15.37 11.65 4.71
C LEU A 63 16.37 11.97 3.60
N ARG A 64 17.49 12.59 4.00
CA ARG A 64 18.68 12.82 3.18
C ARG A 64 19.67 11.69 3.44
N VAL A 65 20.13 11.04 2.39
CA VAL A 65 21.03 9.88 2.45
C VAL A 65 22.27 10.14 1.59
N GLU A 66 23.45 9.85 2.13
CA GLU A 66 24.74 9.91 1.41
C GLU A 66 25.41 8.52 1.26
N GLU A 67 24.84 7.50 1.92
CA GLU A 67 25.43 6.16 1.97
C GLU A 67 24.44 5.06 1.57
N CYS A 68 24.90 4.06 0.82
CA CYS A 68 24.05 2.96 0.34
C CYS A 68 23.41 2.16 1.49
N SER A 69 24.08 2.06 2.65
CA SER A 69 23.57 1.34 3.83
C SER A 69 22.27 1.94 4.38
N ALA A 70 22.04 3.24 4.20
CA ALA A 70 20.83 3.92 4.67
C ALA A 70 19.68 3.88 3.63
N LEU A 71 19.92 3.40 2.41
CA LEU A 71 18.91 3.34 1.34
C LEU A 71 17.69 2.49 1.74
N THR A 72 17.87 1.48 2.58
CA THR A 72 16.77 0.64 3.07
C THR A 72 15.66 1.43 3.75
N LYS A 73 15.99 2.56 4.42
CA LYS A 73 15.02 3.45 5.07
C LYS A 73 14.06 4.12 4.07
N LEU A 74 14.53 4.32 2.84
CA LEU A 74 13.75 4.94 1.77
C LEU A 74 12.87 3.94 1.02
N LYS A 75 13.16 2.62 1.13
CA LYS A 75 12.42 1.56 0.43
C LYS A 75 10.98 1.45 0.90
N GLY A 76 10.15 0.85 0.06
CA GLY A 76 8.73 0.67 0.35
C GLY A 76 7.89 1.90 0.02
N SER A 77 6.61 1.67 -0.29
CA SER A 77 5.66 2.74 -0.55
C SER A 77 5.07 3.28 0.75
N LYS A 78 4.98 4.60 0.87
CA LYS A 78 4.35 5.29 2.01
C LYS A 78 3.01 5.86 1.55
N TYR A 79 1.91 5.17 1.88
CA TYR A 79 0.55 5.52 1.44
C TYR A 79 -0.15 6.55 2.35
N VAL A 80 0.65 7.42 2.95
CA VAL A 80 0.27 8.49 3.87
C VAL A 80 0.91 9.79 3.42
N TYR A 81 0.34 10.93 3.82
CA TYR A 81 1.00 12.21 3.63
C TYR A 81 2.39 12.23 4.29
N VAL A 82 3.41 12.43 3.46
CA VAL A 82 4.80 12.62 3.89
C VAL A 82 5.02 14.09 4.22
N LYS A 83 5.39 14.40 5.46
CA LYS A 83 5.72 15.77 5.89
C LYS A 83 6.90 16.29 5.05
N LYS A 84 6.78 17.50 4.52
CA LYS A 84 7.75 18.11 3.58
C LYS A 84 8.94 18.73 4.32
N GLN A 85 9.53 17.96 5.22
CA GLN A 85 10.62 18.37 6.09
C GLN A 85 11.67 17.25 6.19
N VAL A 86 12.90 17.65 6.48
CA VAL A 86 14.05 16.78 6.74
C VAL A 86 14.76 17.28 7.99
N TYR A 87 15.32 16.36 8.78
CA TYR A 87 16.11 16.68 9.96
C TYR A 87 17.59 16.71 9.60
N LEU A 88 18.23 17.89 9.72
CA LEU A 88 19.64 18.12 9.39
C LEU A 88 20.24 19.06 10.43
N ASP A 89 21.49 18.83 10.81
CA ASP A 89 22.25 19.71 11.70
C ASP A 89 21.56 20.02 13.05
N GLY A 90 20.75 19.08 13.54
CA GLY A 90 20.04 19.23 14.81
C GLY A 90 18.67 19.92 14.72
N GLU A 91 18.17 20.22 13.53
CA GLU A 91 16.88 20.91 13.34
C GLU A 91 16.05 20.36 12.18
N TRP A 92 14.73 20.58 12.25
CA TRP A 92 13.82 20.31 11.14
C TRP A 92 13.76 21.51 10.21
N LYS A 93 13.99 21.28 8.92
CA LYS A 93 13.84 22.30 7.87
C LYS A 93 13.04 21.77 6.69
N SER A 94 12.60 22.68 5.81
CA SER A 94 11.91 22.30 4.58
C SER A 94 12.79 21.39 3.74
N VAL A 95 12.25 20.26 3.26
CA VAL A 95 13.00 19.38 2.35
C VAL A 95 13.36 20.09 1.06
N TYR A 96 12.51 21.02 0.60
CA TYR A 96 12.75 21.75 -0.64
C TYR A 96 13.94 22.71 -0.50
N GLU A 97 14.11 23.32 0.66
CA GLU A 97 15.24 24.21 0.94
C GLU A 97 16.53 23.43 1.05
N ALA A 98 16.52 22.31 1.80
CA ALA A 98 17.69 21.43 1.93
C ALA A 98 18.19 20.90 0.59
N VAL A 99 17.28 20.47 -0.30
CA VAL A 99 17.64 20.03 -1.66
C VAL A 99 18.27 21.17 -2.46
N CYS A 100 17.70 22.38 -2.38
CA CYS A 100 18.25 23.54 -3.07
C CYS A 100 19.65 23.91 -2.56
N GLU A 101 19.87 23.84 -1.25
CA GLU A 101 21.16 24.12 -0.60
C GLU A 101 22.24 23.15 -1.07
N ASP A 102 21.96 21.83 -1.05
CA ASP A 102 22.91 20.82 -1.54
C ASP A 102 23.27 21.02 -3.02
N VAL A 103 22.29 21.33 -3.86
CA VAL A 103 22.52 21.59 -5.29
C VAL A 103 23.35 22.86 -5.49
N ALA A 104 23.05 23.93 -4.73
CA ALA A 104 23.75 25.21 -4.84
C ALA A 104 25.24 25.13 -4.47
N ILE A 105 25.62 24.21 -3.58
CA ILE A 105 27.03 23.96 -3.25
C ILE A 105 27.70 22.94 -4.19
N GLY A 106 27.04 22.59 -5.30
CA GLY A 106 27.60 21.74 -6.36
C GLY A 106 27.46 20.23 -6.12
N ARG A 107 26.62 19.78 -5.18
CA ARG A 107 26.38 18.34 -4.99
C ARG A 107 25.50 17.79 -6.10
N THR A 108 25.77 16.55 -6.50
CA THR A 108 24.82 15.76 -7.29
C THR A 108 23.74 15.21 -6.37
N VAL A 109 22.49 15.57 -6.63
CA VAL A 109 21.32 15.23 -5.79
C VAL A 109 20.30 14.47 -6.63
N LEU A 110 19.77 13.37 -6.09
CA LEU A 110 18.57 12.71 -6.58
C LEU A 110 17.42 12.99 -5.61
N PHE A 111 16.39 13.68 -6.10
CA PHE A 111 15.15 13.89 -5.34
C PHE A 111 14.04 12.95 -5.82
N ILE A 112 13.55 12.10 -4.92
CA ILE A 112 12.47 11.15 -5.15
C ILE A 112 11.23 11.64 -4.41
N GLY A 113 10.13 11.87 -5.14
CA GLY A 113 8.90 12.33 -4.53
C GLY A 113 7.67 12.03 -5.35
N LEU A 114 6.53 12.59 -4.94
CA LEU A 114 5.35 12.65 -5.80
C LEU A 114 5.52 13.81 -6.78
N SER A 115 4.73 13.82 -7.87
CA SER A 115 4.80 14.91 -8.87
C SER A 115 4.68 16.31 -8.24
N CYS A 116 3.88 16.47 -7.19
CA CYS A 116 3.73 17.74 -6.47
C CYS A 116 4.99 18.17 -5.72
N ASP A 117 5.77 17.21 -5.24
CA ASP A 117 7.00 17.47 -4.50
C ASP A 117 8.12 17.86 -5.47
N VAL A 118 8.23 17.13 -6.59
CA VAL A 118 9.20 17.42 -7.65
C VAL A 118 8.93 18.79 -8.27
N ALA A 119 7.66 19.11 -8.58
CA ALA A 119 7.29 20.42 -9.10
C ALA A 119 7.64 21.55 -8.13
N ALA A 120 7.46 21.34 -6.82
CA ALA A 120 7.81 22.32 -5.79
C ALA A 120 9.33 22.58 -5.74
N VAL A 121 10.15 21.52 -5.67
CA VAL A 121 11.62 21.66 -5.69
C VAL A 121 12.08 22.40 -6.94
N LYS A 122 11.66 21.96 -8.14
CA LYS A 122 12.09 22.59 -9.39
C LYS A 122 11.72 24.07 -9.45
N ARG A 123 10.50 24.43 -9.02
CA ARG A 123 10.06 25.82 -8.98
C ARG A 123 10.85 26.66 -7.97
N ILE A 124 11.20 26.10 -6.82
CA ILE A 124 12.00 26.81 -5.82
C ILE A 124 13.44 27.02 -6.31
N CYS A 125 14.08 26.00 -6.91
CA CYS A 125 15.39 26.16 -7.55
C CYS A 125 15.37 27.27 -8.60
N GLN A 126 14.36 27.27 -9.48
CA GLN A 126 14.20 28.29 -10.51
C GLN A 126 14.02 29.68 -9.91
N ASN A 127 13.15 29.85 -8.92
CA ASN A 127 12.91 31.14 -8.27
C ASN A 127 14.16 31.68 -7.54
N LYS A 128 15.03 30.79 -7.05
CA LYS A 128 16.30 31.14 -6.40
C LYS A 128 17.46 31.28 -7.39
N ASN A 129 17.23 31.13 -8.71
CA ASN A 129 18.26 31.11 -9.75
C ASN A 129 19.39 30.10 -9.45
N ILE A 130 19.03 28.92 -8.96
CA ILE A 130 19.97 27.83 -8.71
C ILE A 130 20.11 27.00 -9.98
N GLU A 131 21.33 26.94 -10.52
CA GLU A 131 21.67 26.03 -11.62
C GLU A 131 21.35 24.59 -11.22
N ASN A 132 20.56 23.89 -12.04
CA ASN A 132 19.94 22.62 -11.66
C ASN A 132 20.56 21.39 -12.34
N ASP A 133 21.75 21.55 -12.92
CA ASP A 133 22.49 20.48 -13.59
C ASP A 133 22.79 19.30 -12.65
N GLY A 134 23.06 19.58 -11.38
CA GLY A 134 23.30 18.59 -10.34
C GLY A 134 22.02 17.94 -9.77
N LEU A 135 20.83 18.43 -10.09
CA LEU A 135 19.56 17.95 -9.51
C LEU A 135 18.86 16.96 -10.44
N TYR A 136 18.94 15.67 -10.15
CA TYR A 136 18.12 14.62 -10.76
C TYR A 136 16.80 14.45 -10.01
N THR A 137 15.73 14.12 -10.73
CA THR A 137 14.39 14.02 -10.16
C THR A 137 13.64 12.78 -10.65
N ILE A 138 13.09 12.01 -9.72
CA ILE A 138 12.15 10.94 -10.00
C ILE A 138 10.82 11.26 -9.32
N GLU A 139 9.74 11.28 -10.10
CA GLU A 139 8.39 11.30 -9.53
C GLU A 139 7.73 9.92 -9.59
N LEU A 140 6.97 9.57 -8.55
CA LEU A 140 6.21 8.33 -8.50
C LEU A 140 4.80 8.51 -9.07
N LEU A 141 4.30 7.52 -9.82
CA LEU A 141 2.89 7.42 -10.16
C LEU A 141 2.06 7.37 -8.87
N CYS A 142 1.14 8.32 -8.76
CA CYS A 142 0.46 8.62 -7.51
C CYS A 142 -1.06 8.55 -7.67
N ASP A 143 -1.70 7.72 -6.83
CA ASP A 143 -3.16 7.68 -6.67
C ASP A 143 -3.67 8.73 -5.66
N GLY A 144 -2.77 9.36 -4.90
CA GLY A 144 -3.08 10.24 -3.78
C GLY A 144 -2.59 9.64 -2.47
N VAL A 145 -2.71 10.41 -1.39
CA VAL A 145 -2.29 10.02 -0.05
C VAL A 145 -3.40 10.24 0.96
N THR A 146 -3.45 9.46 2.03
CA THR A 146 -4.34 9.72 3.17
C THR A 146 -3.83 10.89 4.02
N ASN A 147 -4.65 11.33 4.97
CA ASN A 147 -4.17 12.15 6.07
C ASN A 147 -3.27 11.35 7.02
N GLU A 148 -2.42 12.06 7.74
CA GLU A 148 -1.41 11.53 8.66
C GLU A 148 -2.02 10.65 9.75
N ASN A 149 -3.16 11.07 10.30
CA ASN A 149 -3.84 10.38 11.39
C ASN A 149 -4.29 8.96 11.01
N VAL A 150 -4.61 8.69 9.74
CA VAL A 150 -4.98 7.34 9.29
C VAL A 150 -3.83 6.37 9.55
N HIS A 151 -2.60 6.76 9.22
CA HIS A 151 -1.43 5.92 9.41
C HIS A 151 -1.07 5.78 10.89
N GLU A 152 -1.06 6.89 11.62
CA GLU A 152 -0.78 6.88 13.05
C GLU A 152 -1.76 5.98 13.82
N GLU A 153 -3.07 6.17 13.62
CA GLU A 153 -4.10 5.33 14.22
C GLU A 153 -3.89 3.86 13.81
N TYR A 154 -3.54 3.61 12.54
CA TYR A 154 -3.22 2.27 12.02
C TYR A 154 -2.14 1.55 12.83
N ILE A 155 -0.96 2.18 12.95
CA ILE A 155 0.18 1.64 13.69
C ILE A 155 -0.18 1.44 15.16
N ARG A 156 -0.80 2.44 15.80
CA ARG A 156 -1.21 2.35 17.22
C ARG A 156 -2.12 1.16 17.49
N LYS A 157 -3.05 0.86 16.59
CA LYS A 157 -3.93 -0.29 16.78
C LYS A 157 -3.20 -1.62 16.64
N ILE A 158 -2.26 -1.74 15.70
CA ILE A 158 -1.42 -2.94 15.59
C ILE A 158 -0.66 -3.14 16.90
N GLU A 159 -0.02 -2.10 17.42
CA GLU A 159 0.69 -2.17 18.69
C GLU A 159 -0.23 -2.52 19.86
N ASP A 160 -1.45 -2.00 19.88
CA ASP A 160 -2.46 -2.32 20.89
C ASP A 160 -2.93 -3.78 20.82
N ILE A 161 -3.13 -4.33 19.62
CA ILE A 161 -3.53 -5.73 19.41
C ILE A 161 -2.41 -6.67 19.88
N HIS A 162 -1.18 -6.38 19.49
CA HIS A 162 -0.04 -7.26 19.74
C HIS A 162 0.68 -6.98 21.07
N LYS A 163 0.34 -5.87 21.75
CA LYS A 163 1.05 -5.39 22.95
C LYS A 163 2.57 -5.28 22.77
N SER A 164 2.98 -4.91 21.55
CA SER A 164 4.38 -4.90 21.09
C SER A 164 4.59 -3.75 20.12
N LYS A 165 5.79 -3.15 20.09
CA LYS A 165 6.10 -1.99 19.23
C LYS A 165 6.40 -2.40 17.80
N VAL A 166 5.95 -1.60 16.84
CA VAL A 166 6.31 -1.81 15.43
C VAL A 166 7.76 -1.39 15.22
N VAL A 167 8.54 -2.27 14.57
CA VAL A 167 9.96 -2.05 14.23
C VAL A 167 10.24 -2.08 12.73
N ASP A 168 9.27 -2.54 11.92
CA ASP A 168 9.28 -2.45 10.46
C ASP A 168 7.84 -2.41 9.94
N PHE A 169 7.60 -1.68 8.85
CA PHE A 169 6.26 -1.54 8.27
C PHE A 169 6.31 -1.33 6.76
N THR A 170 5.49 -2.08 6.04
CA THR A 170 5.28 -1.91 4.60
C THR A 170 3.84 -2.20 4.22
N VAL A 171 3.33 -1.48 3.23
CA VAL A 171 2.00 -1.71 2.62
C VAL A 171 2.09 -2.50 1.30
N ARG A 172 3.29 -3.00 0.98
CA ARG A 172 3.64 -3.66 -0.30
C ARG A 172 4.45 -4.93 -0.06
N ASN A 173 4.17 -5.65 1.03
CA ASN A 173 4.79 -6.96 1.25
C ASN A 173 4.36 -7.93 0.15
N LYS A 174 5.30 -8.72 -0.37
CA LYS A 174 5.12 -9.65 -1.49
C LYS A 174 4.95 -11.09 -1.03
N ARG A 175 4.20 -11.30 0.05
CA ARG A 175 3.98 -12.62 0.67
C ARG A 175 3.57 -13.67 -0.37
N ASP A 176 2.63 -13.32 -1.25
CA ASP A 176 2.09 -14.19 -2.30
C ASP A 176 2.43 -13.65 -3.70
N GLY A 177 3.62 -13.04 -3.85
CA GLY A 177 4.05 -12.35 -5.07
C GLY A 177 3.70 -10.86 -5.09
N TRP A 178 3.78 -10.22 -6.26
CA TRP A 178 3.54 -8.78 -6.40
C TRP A 178 2.10 -8.37 -6.12
N THR A 179 1.15 -9.25 -6.46
CA THR A 179 -0.29 -9.07 -6.24
C THR A 179 -0.89 -10.37 -5.70
N PRO A 180 -1.76 -10.34 -4.68
CA PRO A 180 -2.34 -9.16 -4.04
C PRO A 180 -1.37 -8.41 -3.11
N LEU A 181 -1.65 -7.13 -2.85
CA LEU A 181 -0.84 -6.31 -1.96
C LEU A 181 -1.07 -6.70 -0.49
N TYR A 182 0.01 -6.84 0.29
CA TYR A 182 -0.07 -7.07 1.73
C TYR A 182 0.49 -5.91 2.54
N ILE A 183 -0.20 -5.59 3.63
CA ILE A 183 0.42 -4.88 4.75
C ILE A 183 1.17 -5.89 5.59
N CYS A 184 2.41 -5.56 5.95
CA CYS A 184 3.20 -6.31 6.92
C CYS A 184 3.80 -5.32 7.92
N ALA A 185 3.55 -5.56 9.22
CA ALA A 185 4.25 -4.93 10.31
C ALA A 185 5.05 -5.99 11.07
N LYS A 186 6.35 -5.75 11.31
CA LYS A 186 7.17 -6.58 12.20
C LYS A 186 7.29 -5.90 13.55
N LEU A 187 7.18 -6.70 14.60
CA LEU A 187 7.04 -6.21 15.96
C LEU A 187 8.29 -6.57 16.78
N GLN A 188 8.54 -5.83 17.85
CA GLN A 188 9.75 -5.97 18.68
C GLN A 188 9.85 -7.35 19.36
N ASP A 189 8.72 -7.97 19.67
CA ASP A 189 8.62 -9.32 20.23
C ASP A 189 8.83 -10.43 19.18
N GLY A 190 9.11 -10.07 17.92
CA GLY A 190 9.32 -10.99 16.81
C GLY A 190 8.04 -11.45 16.12
N SER A 191 6.86 -11.01 16.57
CA SER A 191 5.60 -11.32 15.89
C SER A 191 5.41 -10.46 14.62
N GLU A 192 4.59 -10.95 13.70
CA GLU A 192 4.26 -10.24 12.45
C GLU A 192 2.74 -10.07 12.31
N HIS A 193 2.34 -8.87 11.87
CA HIS A 193 0.97 -8.57 11.48
C HIS A 193 0.89 -8.48 9.96
N ILE A 194 0.29 -9.48 9.30
CA ILE A 194 0.17 -9.54 7.85
C ILE A 194 -1.29 -9.67 7.43
N ILE A 195 -1.78 -8.71 6.65
CA ILE A 195 -3.17 -8.66 6.16
C ILE A 195 -3.21 -8.14 4.73
N PRO A 196 -4.11 -8.65 3.85
CA PRO A 196 -4.30 -8.06 2.53
C PRO A 196 -4.64 -6.57 2.64
N PHE A 197 -3.96 -5.73 1.86
CA PHE A 197 -4.04 -4.28 1.95
C PHE A 197 -5.50 -3.78 1.85
N TYR A 198 -6.23 -4.22 0.84
CA TYR A 198 -7.61 -3.79 0.60
C TYR A 198 -8.63 -4.34 1.63
N ASN A 199 -8.20 -5.26 2.50
CA ASN A 199 -9.03 -5.82 3.57
C ASN A 199 -8.80 -5.10 4.91
N SER A 200 -7.89 -4.12 4.95
CA SER A 200 -7.59 -3.35 6.15
C SER A 200 -8.36 -2.02 6.19
N ALA A 201 -8.55 -1.49 7.41
CA ALA A 201 -9.04 -0.12 7.59
C ALA A 201 -8.14 0.92 6.89
N TYR A 202 -6.83 0.65 6.84
CA TYR A 202 -5.86 1.47 6.11
C TYR A 202 -6.15 1.50 4.61
N GLY A 203 -6.33 0.32 3.98
CA GLY A 203 -6.62 0.21 2.55
C GLY A 203 -7.99 0.81 2.18
N TYR A 204 -8.99 0.65 3.04
CA TYR A 204 -10.28 1.31 2.88
C TYR A 204 -10.12 2.84 2.89
N ALA A 205 -9.43 3.39 3.89
CA ALA A 205 -9.16 4.83 3.97
C ALA A 205 -8.29 5.31 2.79
N PHE A 206 -7.29 4.54 2.36
CA PHE A 206 -6.50 4.88 1.18
C PHE A 206 -7.36 4.99 -0.08
N ASN A 207 -8.33 4.10 -0.27
CA ASN A 207 -9.25 4.16 -1.41
C ASN A 207 -10.23 5.34 -1.31
N PHE A 208 -10.85 5.55 -0.14
CA PHE A 208 -12.03 6.42 -0.01
C PHE A 208 -11.79 7.74 0.75
N TYR A 209 -10.61 7.95 1.29
CA TYR A 209 -10.28 9.07 2.20
C TYR A 209 -8.87 9.63 1.93
N LYS A 210 -8.65 10.02 0.68
CA LYS A 210 -7.44 10.72 0.25
C LYS A 210 -7.52 12.20 0.63
N LYS A 211 -6.38 12.90 0.72
CA LYS A 211 -6.35 14.36 0.88
C LYS A 211 -7.15 15.02 -0.25
N LYS A 212 -8.00 16.00 0.07
CA LYS A 212 -8.88 16.67 -0.91
C LYS A 212 -8.17 17.22 -2.14
N ALA A 213 -6.96 17.74 -1.97
CA ALA A 213 -6.15 18.25 -3.07
C ALA A 213 -5.81 17.16 -4.11
N CYS A 214 -5.70 15.89 -3.69
CA CYS A 214 -5.37 14.77 -4.57
C CYS A 214 -6.50 14.43 -5.57
N TYR A 215 -7.77 14.69 -5.23
CA TYR A 215 -8.91 14.47 -6.13
C TYR A 215 -8.94 15.46 -7.30
N ARG A 216 -8.25 16.60 -7.17
CA ARG A 216 -8.17 17.66 -8.17
C ARG A 216 -6.71 17.98 -8.52
N CYS A 217 -5.85 16.96 -8.49
CA CYS A 217 -4.44 17.13 -8.75
C CYS A 217 -4.21 17.58 -10.20
N VAL A 218 -3.52 18.71 -10.37
CA VAL A 218 -3.22 19.30 -11.69
C VAL A 218 -1.97 18.70 -12.33
N LEU A 219 -1.19 17.91 -11.59
CA LEU A 219 0.05 17.28 -12.07
C LEU A 219 -0.24 15.88 -12.61
N LYS A 220 -0.93 15.87 -13.75
CA LYS A 220 -1.37 14.71 -14.51
C LYS A 220 -1.11 14.94 -16.00
N GLY A 221 -1.10 13.87 -16.80
CA GLY A 221 -0.76 13.94 -18.22
C GLY A 221 0.61 14.59 -18.41
N LYS A 222 0.69 15.58 -19.31
CA LYS A 222 1.90 16.34 -19.63
C LYS A 222 2.40 17.30 -18.53
N ASN A 223 1.62 17.54 -17.47
CA ASN A 223 2.00 18.43 -16.38
C ASN A 223 2.91 17.72 -15.36
N ARG A 224 3.95 17.05 -15.85
CA ARG A 224 4.95 16.31 -15.08
C ARG A 224 6.30 16.91 -15.36
N TYR A 225 7.09 17.13 -14.32
CA TYR A 225 8.31 17.93 -14.44
C TYR A 225 9.56 17.15 -14.05
N ALA A 226 9.45 15.89 -13.61
CA ALA A 226 10.61 15.07 -13.29
C ALA A 226 11.45 14.69 -14.53
N ASP A 227 12.63 14.12 -14.30
CA ASP A 227 13.42 13.48 -15.35
C ASP A 227 12.86 12.11 -15.73
N MET A 228 12.29 11.43 -14.73
CA MET A 228 11.64 10.13 -14.87
C MET A 228 10.37 10.09 -14.01
N THR A 229 9.34 9.46 -14.55
CA THR A 229 8.13 9.06 -13.83
C THR A 229 8.13 7.54 -13.70
N VAL A 230 8.05 7.03 -12.48
CA VAL A 230 8.16 5.59 -12.18
C VAL A 230 6.90 5.09 -11.48
N GLY A 231 6.47 3.88 -11.80
CA GLY A 231 5.40 3.22 -11.05
C GLY A 231 5.37 1.72 -11.25
N ASP A 232 4.24 1.13 -10.85
CA ASP A 232 3.94 -0.27 -11.11
C ASP A 232 3.48 -0.47 -12.57
N PHE A 233 4.01 -1.48 -13.26
CA PHE A 233 3.55 -1.86 -14.59
C PHE A 233 2.31 -2.78 -14.51
N TRP A 234 1.15 -2.22 -14.11
CA TRP A 234 -0.08 -2.99 -13.85
C TRP A 234 -0.60 -3.84 -15.02
N GLY A 235 -0.22 -3.53 -16.26
CA GLY A 235 -0.59 -4.31 -17.45
C GLY A 235 0.45 -5.34 -17.89
N CYS A 236 1.50 -5.57 -17.09
CA CYS A 236 2.53 -6.55 -17.43
C CYS A 236 2.02 -7.96 -17.14
N GLU A 237 1.66 -8.69 -18.20
CA GLU A 237 1.08 -10.03 -18.14
C GLU A 237 2.16 -11.12 -18.26
N PRO A 238 1.94 -12.36 -17.76
CA PRO A 238 2.91 -13.45 -17.79
C PRO A 238 3.54 -13.77 -19.16
N GLU A 239 2.83 -13.48 -20.24
CA GLU A 239 3.26 -13.70 -21.61
C GLU A 239 4.22 -12.62 -22.13
N MET A 240 4.35 -11.50 -21.43
CA MET A 240 5.25 -10.41 -21.80
C MET A 240 6.69 -10.74 -21.41
N LYS A 241 7.65 -10.40 -22.28
CA LYS A 241 9.09 -10.63 -22.04
C LYS A 241 9.59 -9.93 -20.76
N GLU A 242 8.92 -8.84 -20.36
CA GLU A 242 9.29 -8.02 -19.21
C GLU A 242 8.72 -8.52 -17.88
N TYR A 243 7.89 -9.56 -17.92
CA TYR A 243 7.14 -10.02 -16.74
C TYR A 243 8.04 -10.62 -15.67
N ASN A 244 7.67 -10.32 -14.42
CA ASN A 244 8.19 -10.98 -13.24
C ASN A 244 7.06 -11.05 -12.20
N GLU A 245 6.83 -12.23 -11.62
CA GLU A 245 5.76 -12.47 -10.64
C GLU A 245 5.95 -11.69 -9.33
N ASP A 246 7.21 -11.36 -8.99
CA ASP A 246 7.55 -10.51 -7.86
C ASP A 246 7.55 -9.02 -8.24
N GLY A 247 7.27 -8.67 -9.49
CA GLY A 247 6.83 -7.33 -9.88
C GLY A 247 7.78 -6.55 -10.78
N VAL A 248 7.19 -5.63 -11.55
CA VAL A 248 7.85 -4.94 -12.65
C VAL A 248 7.61 -3.43 -12.53
N SER A 249 8.69 -2.66 -12.54
CA SER A 249 8.59 -1.20 -12.59
C SER A 249 8.35 -0.74 -14.03
N ILE A 250 7.38 0.15 -14.24
CA ILE A 250 7.28 0.95 -15.47
C ILE A 250 8.04 2.26 -15.26
N ILE A 251 8.81 2.66 -16.27
CA ILE A 251 9.68 3.85 -16.25
C ILE A 251 9.39 4.67 -17.49
N TYR A 252 8.77 5.83 -17.30
CA TYR A 252 8.58 6.81 -18.35
C TYR A 252 9.66 7.88 -18.22
N VAL A 253 10.50 8.03 -19.23
CA VAL A 253 11.60 9.00 -19.25
C VAL A 253 11.13 10.29 -19.91
N GLN A 254 11.38 11.44 -19.27
CA GLN A 254 10.99 12.77 -19.77
C GLN A 254 12.17 13.63 -20.23
N THR A 255 13.41 13.31 -19.83
CA THR A 255 14.60 14.10 -20.19
C THR A 255 15.77 13.22 -20.62
N ASP A 256 16.63 13.75 -21.49
CA ASP A 256 17.82 13.03 -21.94
C ASP A 256 18.77 12.68 -20.79
N ARG A 257 18.92 13.58 -19.80
CA ARG A 257 19.71 13.27 -18.60
C ARG A 257 19.09 12.16 -17.76
N GLY A 258 17.75 12.07 -17.71
CA GLY A 258 17.03 10.96 -17.10
C GLY A 258 17.33 9.64 -17.81
N LYS A 259 17.33 9.65 -19.15
CA LYS A 259 17.71 8.50 -19.98
C LYS A 259 19.13 8.03 -19.71
N HIS A 260 20.10 8.95 -19.75
CA HIS A 260 21.51 8.65 -19.49
C HIS A 260 21.74 8.09 -18.08
N LEU A 261 21.03 8.60 -17.07
CA LEU A 261 21.10 8.06 -15.71
C LEU A 261 20.47 6.66 -15.64
N LEU A 262 19.33 6.44 -16.29
CA LEU A 262 18.64 5.16 -16.31
C LEU A 262 19.49 4.06 -16.96
N GLU A 263 20.21 4.35 -18.04
CA GLU A 263 21.08 3.36 -18.70
C GLU A 263 22.16 2.79 -17.77
N LYS A 264 22.55 3.52 -16.72
CA LYS A 264 23.52 3.06 -15.72
C LYS A 264 22.96 2.00 -14.76
N VAL A 265 21.66 1.73 -14.75
CA VAL A 265 21.08 0.69 -13.85
C VAL A 265 21.54 -0.72 -14.20
N ILE A 266 21.99 -0.95 -15.44
CA ILE A 266 22.56 -2.22 -15.87
C ILE A 266 23.80 -2.57 -15.02
N ASP A 267 24.55 -1.56 -14.56
CA ASP A 267 25.76 -1.72 -13.74
C ASP A 267 25.46 -2.20 -12.30
N VAL A 268 24.18 -2.19 -11.88
CA VAL A 268 23.73 -2.62 -10.54
C VAL A 268 22.78 -3.82 -10.58
N ASN A 269 23.01 -4.73 -11.54
CA ASN A 269 22.27 -6.00 -11.69
C ASN A 269 20.75 -5.81 -11.88
N PHE A 270 20.36 -4.72 -12.55
CA PHE A 270 18.97 -4.42 -12.89
C PHE A 270 18.69 -4.85 -14.34
N MET A 271 17.58 -5.55 -14.57
CA MET A 271 17.09 -5.84 -15.91
C MET A 271 16.28 -4.65 -16.41
N LEU A 272 16.68 -4.08 -17.54
CA LEU A 272 16.01 -2.96 -18.18
C LEU A 272 15.67 -3.34 -19.62
N MET A 273 14.41 -3.15 -20.01
CA MET A 273 13.89 -3.48 -21.33
C MET A 273 13.04 -2.32 -21.85
N GLU A 274 13.23 -1.96 -23.11
CA GLU A 274 12.30 -1.05 -23.79
C GLU A 274 10.94 -1.72 -23.96
N THR A 275 9.88 -0.97 -23.71
CA THR A 275 8.49 -1.46 -23.72
C THR A 275 7.55 -0.44 -24.36
N ASP A 276 6.35 -0.89 -24.75
CA ASP A 276 5.38 -0.05 -25.44
C ASP A 276 4.75 0.98 -24.49
N ALA A 277 4.98 2.26 -24.78
CA ALA A 277 4.51 3.38 -23.97
C ALA A 277 2.99 3.47 -23.93
N GLU A 278 2.32 3.28 -25.07
CA GLU A 278 0.86 3.42 -25.16
C GLU A 278 0.17 2.31 -24.38
N TYR A 279 0.63 1.07 -24.53
CA TYR A 279 0.15 -0.09 -23.79
C TYR A 279 0.28 0.10 -22.28
N ALA A 280 1.47 0.52 -21.81
CA ALA A 280 1.70 0.76 -20.40
C ALA A 280 0.81 1.89 -19.83
N LEU A 281 0.62 2.96 -20.61
CA LEU A 281 -0.21 4.09 -20.21
C LEU A 281 -1.71 3.74 -20.16
N ARG A 282 -2.21 2.89 -21.06
CA ARG A 282 -3.61 2.39 -21.03
C ARG A 282 -3.93 1.65 -19.73
N HIS A 283 -2.95 0.94 -19.18
CA HIS A 283 -3.05 0.26 -17.89
C HIS A 283 -2.66 1.14 -16.68
N SER A 284 -2.37 2.43 -16.91
CA SER A 284 -1.95 3.39 -15.88
C SER A 284 -2.89 4.60 -15.80
N PRO A 285 -4.19 4.42 -15.46
CA PRO A 285 -5.17 5.51 -15.50
C PRO A 285 -4.82 6.70 -14.60
N ARG A 286 -4.01 6.48 -13.55
CA ARG A 286 -3.53 7.52 -12.62
C ARG A 286 -2.47 8.45 -13.22
N TYR A 287 -1.94 8.10 -14.41
CA TYR A 287 -1.10 9.00 -15.17
C TYR A 287 -1.89 10.24 -15.61
N PHE A 288 -3.11 10.04 -16.14
CA PHE A 288 -3.97 11.08 -16.71
C PHE A 288 -5.02 11.61 -15.73
N ASN A 289 -5.54 10.74 -14.87
CA ASN A 289 -6.72 11.06 -14.06
C ASN A 289 -6.39 11.02 -12.57
N SER A 290 -7.00 11.94 -11.83
CA SER A 290 -7.06 11.86 -10.36
C SER A 290 -8.01 10.74 -9.93
N HIS A 291 -7.86 10.29 -8.69
CA HIS A 291 -8.84 9.37 -8.10
C HIS A 291 -10.22 10.05 -8.03
N PRO A 292 -11.33 9.32 -8.26
CA PRO A 292 -12.66 9.89 -8.06
C PRO A 292 -12.87 10.28 -6.59
N GLU A 293 -13.47 11.45 -6.36
CA GLU A 293 -13.78 11.90 -4.99
C GLU A 293 -14.90 11.06 -4.37
N ASN A 294 -14.72 10.67 -3.11
CA ASN A 294 -15.76 10.00 -2.35
C ASN A 294 -16.86 11.01 -1.97
N LYS A 295 -18.10 10.78 -2.41
CA LYS A 295 -19.26 11.63 -2.09
C LYS A 295 -19.49 11.80 -0.57
N LYS A 296 -19.05 10.83 0.24
CA LYS A 296 -19.15 10.85 1.70
C LYS A 296 -17.87 11.31 2.40
N TRP A 297 -16.92 11.94 1.70
CA TRP A 297 -15.63 12.30 2.28
C TRP A 297 -15.77 13.11 3.58
N ASN A 298 -16.62 14.15 3.61
CA ASN A 298 -16.80 15.00 4.80
C ASN A 298 -17.44 14.24 5.97
N GLU A 299 -18.32 13.28 5.68
CA GLU A 299 -18.90 12.41 6.71
C GLU A 299 -17.82 11.49 7.28
N PHE A 300 -17.01 10.89 6.40
CA PHE A 300 -15.95 9.96 6.80
C PHE A 300 -14.82 10.66 7.58
N ASP A 301 -14.38 11.87 7.17
CA ASP A 301 -13.44 12.71 7.93
C ASP A 301 -13.94 12.97 9.36
N ARG A 302 -15.21 13.40 9.47
CA ARG A 302 -15.83 13.66 10.77
C ARG A 302 -15.91 12.40 11.63
N ASP A 303 -16.25 11.26 11.03
CA ASP A 303 -16.32 9.99 11.74
C ASP A 303 -14.93 9.56 12.22
N ILE A 304 -13.89 9.60 11.37
CA ILE A 304 -12.52 9.26 11.78
C ILE A 304 -12.09 10.12 12.97
N ARG A 305 -12.33 11.44 12.93
CA ARG A 305 -11.97 12.35 14.04
C ARG A 305 -12.76 12.10 15.32
N LYS A 306 -13.98 11.57 15.23
CA LYS A 306 -14.90 11.42 16.37
C LYS A 306 -14.81 10.04 17.02
N ILE A 307 -14.76 9.00 16.21
CA ILE A 307 -14.86 7.59 16.65
C ILE A 307 -13.63 6.76 16.26
N GLY A 308 -12.65 7.35 15.58
CA GLY A 308 -11.44 6.67 15.12
C GLY A 308 -11.62 5.94 13.79
N LEU A 309 -10.49 5.58 13.17
CA LEU A 309 -10.40 4.99 11.83
C LEU A 309 -11.24 3.70 11.70
N TRP A 310 -11.18 2.78 12.66
CA TRP A 310 -11.84 1.48 12.55
C TRP A 310 -13.36 1.60 12.63
N ASP A 311 -13.87 2.32 13.63
CA ASP A 311 -15.31 2.56 13.78
C ASP A 311 -15.86 3.37 12.60
N ALA A 312 -15.10 4.35 12.10
CA ALA A 312 -15.49 5.12 10.93
C ALA A 312 -15.56 4.27 9.66
N VAL A 313 -14.56 3.41 9.43
CA VAL A 313 -14.58 2.44 8.32
C VAL A 313 -15.81 1.54 8.46
N ARG A 314 -15.99 0.90 9.62
CA ARG A 314 -17.14 0.02 9.91
C ARG A 314 -18.48 0.69 9.62
N LYS A 315 -18.64 1.94 10.04
CA LYS A 315 -19.85 2.74 9.79
C LYS A 315 -20.08 3.00 8.29
N GLN A 316 -19.03 3.30 7.53
CA GLN A 316 -19.14 3.62 6.11
C GLN A 316 -19.35 2.39 5.22
N SER A 317 -18.76 1.24 5.60
CA SER A 317 -18.83 0.02 4.80
C SER A 317 -20.18 -0.71 4.84
N LYS A 318 -21.23 -0.14 5.49
CA LYS A 318 -22.66 -0.50 5.46
C LYS A 318 -22.94 -1.94 4.97
N VAL A 319 -22.59 -2.94 5.76
CA VAL A 319 -23.13 -4.29 5.60
C VAL A 319 -24.51 -4.31 6.26
N TYR A 320 -25.56 -4.52 5.47
CA TYR A 320 -26.93 -4.63 5.99
C TYR A 320 -27.18 -6.08 6.41
N MET A 321 -27.47 -6.30 7.69
CA MET A 321 -27.75 -7.64 8.23
C MET A 321 -29.26 -7.80 8.52
N PRO A 322 -29.93 -8.86 8.03
CA PRO A 322 -31.37 -9.05 8.19
C PRO A 322 -31.79 -9.28 9.65
N ALA A 323 -33.08 -9.03 9.93
CA ALA A 323 -33.67 -9.16 11.27
C ALA A 323 -33.54 -10.57 11.89
N CYS A 324 -33.27 -11.61 11.09
CA CYS A 324 -33.01 -12.97 11.54
C CYS A 324 -31.78 -13.10 12.46
N MET A 325 -30.88 -12.11 12.52
CA MET A 325 -29.78 -12.12 13.50
C MET A 325 -30.21 -11.78 14.93
N ARG A 326 -31.35 -11.10 15.14
CA ARG A 326 -31.81 -10.76 16.49
C ARG A 326 -32.18 -11.99 17.33
N CYS A 327 -32.53 -13.10 16.69
CA CYS A 327 -32.79 -14.37 17.39
C CYS A 327 -31.51 -15.14 17.76
N MET A 328 -30.32 -14.57 17.55
CA MET A 328 -29.03 -15.19 17.82
C MET A 328 -28.28 -14.56 19.01
N GLU A 329 -28.82 -13.49 19.63
CA GLU A 329 -28.22 -12.83 20.79
C GLU A 329 -28.02 -13.80 21.98
N ASP A 330 -28.90 -14.79 22.11
CA ASP A 330 -28.85 -15.80 23.18
C ASP A 330 -28.09 -17.10 22.80
N LYS A 331 -27.55 -17.20 21.57
CA LYS A 331 -26.85 -18.42 21.10
C LYS A 331 -25.32 -18.27 21.16
N GLN A 332 -24.62 -19.38 21.39
CA GLN A 332 -23.16 -19.41 21.28
C GLN A 332 -22.75 -19.49 19.80
N VAL A 333 -22.35 -18.36 19.20
CA VAL A 333 -21.94 -18.33 17.79
C VAL A 333 -20.46 -18.62 17.62
N VAL A 334 -20.13 -19.46 16.64
CA VAL A 334 -18.78 -19.73 16.17
C VAL A 334 -18.68 -19.30 14.72
N LEU A 335 -17.62 -18.57 14.37
CA LEU A 335 -17.37 -18.19 13.00
C LEU A 335 -16.41 -19.20 12.37
N TRP A 336 -16.84 -19.85 11.30
CA TRP A 336 -15.97 -20.72 10.52
C TRP A 336 -15.64 -20.04 9.21
N GLY A 337 -14.46 -19.45 9.12
CA GLY A 337 -14.11 -18.66 7.95
C GLY A 337 -12.67 -18.18 7.89
N ALA A 338 -12.27 -17.87 6.66
CA ALA A 338 -10.98 -17.31 6.29
C ALA A 338 -11.17 -16.43 5.04
N GLY A 339 -10.16 -15.62 4.71
CA GLY A 339 -10.17 -14.84 3.47
C GLY A 339 -11.03 -13.57 3.54
N TYR A 340 -11.24 -12.94 2.38
CA TYR A 340 -11.92 -11.65 2.25
C TYR A 340 -13.30 -11.62 2.90
N CYS A 341 -14.10 -12.67 2.74
CA CYS A 341 -15.44 -12.83 3.32
C CYS A 341 -15.38 -12.73 4.83
N PHE A 342 -14.52 -13.52 5.47
CA PHE A 342 -14.32 -13.51 6.91
C PHE A 342 -13.83 -12.13 7.38
N HIS A 343 -12.75 -11.61 6.78
CA HIS A 343 -12.16 -10.36 7.24
C HIS A 343 -13.10 -9.16 7.08
N LYS A 344 -13.91 -9.17 6.03
CA LYS A 344 -14.91 -8.13 5.80
C LYS A 344 -16.08 -8.23 6.76
N LEU A 345 -16.58 -9.43 7.04
CA LEU A 345 -17.90 -9.62 7.64
C LEU A 345 -17.85 -10.01 9.11
N ALA A 346 -16.76 -10.63 9.58
CA ALA A 346 -16.62 -11.08 10.96
C ALA A 346 -16.74 -9.93 11.98
N PRO A 347 -16.15 -8.73 11.75
CA PRO A 347 -16.35 -7.60 12.65
C PRO A 347 -17.82 -7.19 12.82
N TYR A 348 -18.64 -7.31 11.77
CA TYR A 348 -20.07 -6.96 11.83
C TYR A 348 -20.88 -7.95 12.66
N VAL A 349 -20.53 -9.23 12.57
CA VAL A 349 -21.14 -10.29 13.36
C VAL A 349 -20.75 -10.14 14.83
N MET A 350 -19.45 -9.96 15.10
CA MET A 350 -18.90 -9.86 16.45
C MET A 350 -19.40 -8.64 17.24
N GLU A 351 -19.79 -7.55 16.57
CA GLU A 351 -20.37 -6.37 17.22
C GLU A 351 -21.80 -6.61 17.76
N ARG A 352 -22.52 -7.57 17.16
CA ARG A 352 -23.95 -7.79 17.42
C ARG A 352 -24.22 -9.09 18.16
N ILE A 353 -23.33 -10.07 17.99
CA ILE A 353 -23.48 -11.39 18.58
C ILE A 353 -22.18 -11.76 19.29
N LYS A 354 -22.30 -12.33 20.48
CA LYS A 354 -21.16 -12.84 21.23
C LYS A 354 -20.59 -14.07 20.52
N VAL A 355 -19.44 -13.88 19.86
CA VAL A 355 -18.69 -14.96 19.22
C VAL A 355 -17.81 -15.66 20.26
N LYS A 356 -17.91 -16.99 20.34
CA LYS A 356 -17.20 -17.82 21.33
C LYS A 356 -15.76 -18.07 20.92
N TYR A 357 -15.53 -18.46 19.66
CA TYR A 357 -14.23 -18.64 19.04
C TYR A 357 -14.37 -18.62 17.51
N VAL A 358 -13.24 -18.54 16.82
CA VAL A 358 -13.15 -18.66 15.36
C VAL A 358 -12.61 -20.05 15.02
N VAL A 359 -13.02 -20.59 13.87
CA VAL A 359 -12.53 -21.85 13.33
C VAL A 359 -11.95 -21.61 11.96
N ASP A 360 -10.77 -22.16 11.71
CA ASP A 360 -10.08 -22.12 10.42
C ASP A 360 -9.58 -23.53 10.07
N SER A 361 -9.62 -23.87 8.79
CA SER A 361 -9.13 -25.17 8.30
C SER A 361 -7.60 -25.23 8.20
N ASN A 362 -6.89 -24.10 8.33
CA ASN A 362 -5.42 -24.05 8.37
C ASN A 362 -4.90 -24.33 9.80
N PRO A 363 -4.17 -25.45 10.01
CA PRO A 363 -3.60 -25.80 11.32
C PRO A 363 -2.65 -24.76 11.91
N GLU A 364 -1.98 -23.96 11.07
CA GLU A 364 -1.03 -22.93 11.53
C GLU A 364 -1.70 -21.81 12.33
N LYS A 365 -3.03 -21.70 12.25
CA LYS A 365 -3.80 -20.66 12.94
C LYS A 365 -4.40 -21.12 14.26
N TRP A 366 -4.37 -22.41 14.56
CA TRP A 366 -5.01 -22.95 15.76
C TRP A 366 -4.30 -22.48 17.04
N ASP A 367 -5.10 -22.25 18.08
CA ASP A 367 -4.70 -21.73 19.39
C ASP A 367 -4.02 -20.34 19.36
N LYS A 368 -4.15 -19.63 18.23
CA LYS A 368 -3.70 -18.23 18.07
C LYS A 368 -4.87 -17.27 18.19
N ILE A 369 -4.58 -16.07 18.70
CA ILE A 369 -5.55 -14.97 18.73
C ILE A 369 -5.64 -14.38 17.31
N THR A 370 -6.85 -14.30 16.78
CA THR A 370 -7.13 -13.61 15.51
C THR A 370 -6.91 -12.11 15.64
N GLU A 371 -6.78 -11.41 14.52
CA GLU A 371 -6.73 -9.93 14.48
C GLU A 371 -7.93 -9.22 15.14
N TYR A 372 -8.99 -9.97 15.46
CA TYR A 372 -10.19 -9.48 16.16
C TYR A 372 -10.20 -9.78 17.67
N GLY A 373 -9.10 -10.31 18.23
CA GLY A 373 -9.00 -10.61 19.66
C GLY A 373 -9.73 -11.88 20.10
N ILE A 374 -10.12 -12.75 19.15
CA ILE A 374 -10.81 -14.02 19.42
C ILE A 374 -9.89 -15.19 19.10
N MET A 375 -9.87 -16.22 19.95
CA MET A 375 -9.08 -17.44 19.75
C MET A 375 -9.56 -18.21 18.51
N CYS A 376 -8.63 -18.59 17.65
CA CYS A 376 -8.86 -19.51 16.53
C CYS A 376 -8.63 -20.96 16.99
N LYS A 377 -9.52 -21.86 16.63
CA LYS A 377 -9.50 -23.28 17.04
C LYS A 377 -9.61 -24.21 15.84
N ALA A 378 -9.28 -25.48 16.09
CA ALA A 378 -9.46 -26.54 15.11
C ALA A 378 -10.96 -26.82 14.83
N PRO A 379 -11.33 -27.20 13.60
CA PRO A 379 -12.69 -27.59 13.23
C PRO A 379 -13.39 -28.57 14.17
N GLU A 380 -12.64 -29.50 14.73
CA GLU A 380 -13.13 -30.59 15.58
C GLU A 380 -13.69 -30.06 16.92
N THR A 381 -13.40 -28.82 17.28
CA THR A 381 -13.90 -28.18 18.50
C THR A 381 -15.38 -27.80 18.43
N VAL A 382 -15.98 -27.81 17.23
CA VAL A 382 -17.37 -27.40 16.99
C VAL A 382 -18.41 -28.43 17.47
N VAL A 383 -17.98 -29.55 18.06
CA VAL A 383 -18.84 -30.67 18.51
C VAL A 383 -19.85 -30.31 19.61
N GLU A 384 -19.75 -29.16 20.28
CA GLU A 384 -20.70 -28.73 21.32
C GLU A 384 -22.11 -28.50 20.75
N ASN A 385 -23.15 -29.12 21.33
CA ASN A 385 -24.51 -29.14 20.76
C ASN A 385 -25.22 -27.78 20.69
N ASP A 386 -24.85 -26.82 21.55
CA ASP A 386 -25.49 -25.51 21.65
C ASP A 386 -24.80 -24.40 20.82
N VAL A 387 -23.90 -24.78 19.91
CA VAL A 387 -23.17 -23.84 19.06
C VAL A 387 -23.85 -23.65 17.72
N PHE A 388 -24.03 -22.39 17.31
CA PHE A 388 -24.43 -22.01 15.96
C PHE A 388 -23.21 -21.65 15.13
N VAL A 389 -23.03 -22.28 13.97
CA VAL A 389 -21.87 -22.05 13.10
C VAL A 389 -22.24 -21.11 11.97
N LEU A 390 -21.56 -19.98 11.87
CA LEU A 390 -21.69 -19.06 10.75
C LEU A 390 -20.51 -19.24 9.80
N ILE A 391 -20.79 -19.70 8.59
CA ILE A 391 -19.79 -19.98 7.57
C ILE A 391 -19.46 -18.69 6.81
N MET A 392 -18.18 -18.30 6.78
CA MET A 392 -17.73 -17.01 6.27
C MET A 392 -16.55 -17.16 5.30
N VAL A 393 -16.75 -17.85 4.18
CA VAL A 393 -15.75 -18.03 3.12
C VAL A 393 -16.30 -17.60 1.77
N GLU A 394 -15.47 -17.03 0.88
CA GLU A 394 -15.93 -16.60 -0.46
C GLU A 394 -16.25 -17.75 -1.41
N ASN A 395 -15.49 -18.85 -1.32
CA ASN A 395 -15.51 -19.88 -2.35
C ASN A 395 -16.65 -20.88 -2.09
N THR A 396 -17.62 -20.95 -3.00
CA THR A 396 -18.80 -21.83 -2.88
C THR A 396 -18.44 -23.32 -2.74
N ALA A 397 -17.36 -23.79 -3.39
CA ALA A 397 -16.92 -25.17 -3.23
C ALA A 397 -16.38 -25.43 -1.81
N VAL A 398 -15.68 -24.46 -1.22
CA VAL A 398 -15.22 -24.51 0.18
C VAL A 398 -16.40 -24.44 1.15
N VAL A 399 -17.42 -23.62 0.86
CA VAL A 399 -18.67 -23.61 1.65
C VAL A 399 -19.29 -25.01 1.69
N CYS A 400 -19.44 -25.67 0.53
CA CYS A 400 -19.99 -27.02 0.46
C CYS A 400 -19.15 -28.04 1.24
N GLN A 401 -17.82 -27.93 1.20
CA GLN A 401 -16.93 -28.77 1.99
C GLN A 401 -17.12 -28.58 3.51
N ILE A 402 -17.24 -27.33 3.96
CA ILE A 402 -17.50 -27.01 5.37
C ILE A 402 -18.88 -27.55 5.79
N ILE A 403 -19.91 -27.37 4.96
CA ILE A 403 -21.26 -27.90 5.22
C ILE A 403 -21.23 -29.41 5.38
N ASN A 404 -20.60 -30.14 4.45
CA ASN A 404 -20.50 -31.60 4.53
C ASN A 404 -19.77 -32.02 5.81
N LYS A 405 -18.66 -31.35 6.16
CA LYS A 405 -17.93 -31.61 7.40
C LYS A 405 -18.81 -31.37 8.65
N LEU A 406 -19.60 -30.31 8.67
CA LEU A 406 -20.54 -30.03 9.75
C LEU A 406 -21.62 -31.12 9.86
N ILE A 407 -22.17 -31.59 8.73
CA ILE A 407 -23.16 -32.67 8.67
C ILE A 407 -22.55 -33.98 9.20
N ASP A 408 -21.33 -34.33 8.76
CA ASP A 408 -20.60 -35.51 9.23
C ASP A 408 -20.33 -35.47 10.75
N MET A 409 -20.15 -34.27 11.29
CA MET A 409 -20.01 -34.01 12.73
C MET A 409 -21.37 -33.97 13.48
N GLY A 410 -22.48 -34.26 12.79
CA GLY A 410 -23.83 -34.25 13.37
C GLY A 410 -24.38 -32.86 13.67
N LYS A 411 -23.83 -31.80 13.05
CA LYS A 411 -24.31 -30.41 13.24
C LYS A 411 -25.38 -30.07 12.23
N THR A 412 -26.48 -29.51 12.74
CA THR A 412 -27.62 -29.03 11.95
C THR A 412 -27.90 -27.54 12.14
N SER A 413 -27.18 -26.90 13.07
CA SER A 413 -27.34 -25.49 13.44
C SER A 413 -26.21 -24.64 12.84
N PHE A 414 -26.32 -24.36 11.55
CA PHE A 414 -25.37 -23.54 10.81
C PHE A 414 -26.05 -22.74 9.69
N ASP A 415 -25.39 -21.69 9.21
CA ASP A 415 -25.83 -20.93 8.03
C ASP A 415 -24.62 -20.28 7.33
N TYR A 416 -24.84 -19.83 6.10
CA TYR A 416 -23.85 -19.12 5.30
C TYR A 416 -24.07 -17.61 5.38
N ILE A 417 -22.98 -16.85 5.53
CA ILE A 417 -23.05 -15.40 5.75
C ILE A 417 -23.77 -14.64 4.64
N ASP A 418 -23.77 -15.10 3.39
CA ASP A 418 -24.51 -14.43 2.31
C ASP A 418 -26.03 -14.46 2.53
N ASN A 419 -26.54 -15.47 3.25
CA ASN A 419 -27.96 -15.49 3.66
C ASN A 419 -28.26 -14.39 4.70
N TRP A 420 -27.23 -13.83 5.32
CA TRP A 420 -27.27 -12.81 6.37
C TRP A 420 -26.85 -11.44 5.86
N ILE A 421 -26.73 -11.25 4.55
CA ILE A 421 -26.33 -9.97 3.95
C ILE A 421 -27.36 -9.58 2.90
N ILE A 422 -27.93 -8.39 3.07
CA ILE A 422 -28.70 -7.73 2.00
C ILE A 422 -27.75 -6.73 1.35
N ASN A 423 -27.28 -7.04 0.14
CA ASN A 423 -26.53 -6.09 -0.67
C ASN A 423 -27.47 -4.97 -1.15
N THR A 424 -27.47 -3.83 -0.47
CA THR A 424 -28.00 -2.59 -1.05
C THR A 424 -26.86 -1.90 -1.79
N LEU A 425 -26.85 -2.01 -3.12
CA LEU A 425 -26.01 -1.19 -4.00
C LEU A 425 -26.30 0.30 -3.82
#